data_AF-A0A1Q7VHW3-F1
#
_entry.id   AF-A0A1Q7VHW3-F1
#
_cell.length_a   1.000
_cell.length_b   1.000
_cell.length_c   1.000
_cell.angle_alpha   90.00
_cell.angle_beta   90.00
_cell.angle_gamma   90.00
#
_symmetry.space_group_name_H-M   'P 1'
#
loop_
_entity.id
_entity.type
_entity.pdbx_description
1 polymer ?
#
loop_
_entity_poly.entity_id
_entity_poly.type
_entity_poly.pdbx_seq_one_letter_code
_entity_poly.pdbx_strand_id
1 'polypeptide(L)'
;MDSYDVIIVGTGAGGGTLARYLAPSGKRILLLERGDWLPREPSNWLAQDVFVDNRYVVDTSVFPSIGTVNPALTAMANSLRVGDHLLERLGAGSRAAAAA
;
A
#
# COMPACT_ATOMS: atom_id res chain seq x y z
N MET A 1 11.78 -9.75 -21.86
CA MET A 1 10.95 -9.04 -20.87
C MET A 1 11.83 -8.86 -19.66
N ASP A 2 12.13 -7.62 -19.29
CA ASP A 2 13.00 -7.31 -18.15
C ASP A 2 12.36 -7.87 -16.86
N SER A 3 13.16 -8.49 -16.00
CA SER A 3 12.68 -9.09 -14.74
C SER A 3 12.36 -8.02 -13.68
N TYR A 4 11.48 -8.34 -12.74
CA TYR A 4 11.21 -7.51 -11.56
C TYR A 4 11.65 -8.25 -10.30
N ASP A 5 12.14 -7.52 -9.31
CA ASP A 5 12.53 -8.10 -8.01
C ASP A 5 11.30 -8.26 -7.11
N VAL A 6 10.33 -7.35 -7.24
CA VAL A 6 9.06 -7.37 -6.48
C VAL A 6 7.92 -6.92 -7.40
N ILE A 7 6.80 -7.64 -7.35
CA ILE A 7 5.52 -7.20 -7.94
C ILE A 7 4.54 -6.96 -6.80
N ILE A 8 3.97 -5.77 -6.74
CA ILE A 8 2.96 -5.37 -5.77
C ILE A 8 1.64 -5.19 -6.51
N VAL A 9 0.62 -5.94 -6.09
CA VAL A 9 -0.73 -5.87 -6.67
C VAL A 9 -1.64 -5.14 -5.67
N GLY A 10 -2.17 -4.00 -6.08
CA GLY A 10 -2.97 -3.08 -5.28
C GLY A 10 -2.19 -1.85 -4.80
N THR A 11 -2.71 -0.64 -5.03
CA THR A 11 -2.14 0.63 -4.53
C THR A 11 -2.86 1.18 -3.30
N GLY A 12 -3.66 0.35 -2.62
CA GLY A 12 -4.30 0.69 -1.35
C GLY A 12 -3.30 0.87 -0.20
N ALA A 13 -3.81 1.03 1.01
CA ALA A 13 -3.03 1.33 2.22
C ALA A 13 -1.80 0.42 2.41
N GLY A 14 -1.92 -0.88 2.11
CA GLY A 14 -0.80 -1.82 2.20
C GLY A 14 0.21 -1.67 1.06
N GLY A 15 -0.25 -1.87 -0.18
CA GLY A 15 0.65 -1.90 -1.34
C GLY A 15 1.33 -0.55 -1.64
N GLY A 16 0.64 0.57 -1.45
CA GLY A 16 1.25 1.90 -1.56
C GLY A 16 2.32 2.14 -0.49
N THR A 17 2.05 1.72 0.75
CA THR A 17 3.02 1.79 1.85
C THR A 17 4.24 0.91 1.58
N LEU A 18 4.03 -0.33 1.14
CA LEU A 18 5.11 -1.25 0.80
C LEU A 18 5.96 -0.70 -0.36
N ALA A 19 5.30 -0.19 -1.42
CA ALA A 19 5.99 0.39 -2.57
C ALA A 19 6.86 1.58 -2.14
N ARG A 20 6.31 2.49 -1.33
CA ARG A 20 7.05 3.64 -0.78
C ARG A 20 8.21 3.18 0.11
N TYR A 21 8.00 2.17 0.93
CA TYR A 21 9.01 1.63 1.83
C TYR A 21 10.19 1.02 1.07
N LEU A 22 9.90 0.27 0.00
CA LEU A 22 10.90 -0.39 -0.83
C LEU A 22 11.53 0.53 -1.89
N ALA A 23 10.92 1.67 -2.22
CA ALA A 23 11.40 2.59 -3.26
C ALA A 23 12.91 2.95 -3.19
N PRO A 24 13.52 3.23 -2.02
CA PRO A 24 14.94 3.57 -1.96
C PRO A 24 15.88 2.35 -2.06
N SER A 25 15.37 1.12 -2.13
CA SER A 25 16.20 -0.10 -2.11
C SER A 25 17.01 -0.36 -3.38
N GLY A 26 16.77 0.41 -4.45
CA GLY A 26 17.34 0.16 -5.78
C GLY A 26 16.76 -1.06 -6.50
N LYS A 27 15.73 -1.71 -5.92
CA LYS A 27 15.05 -2.86 -6.53
C LYS A 27 14.05 -2.41 -7.61
N ARG A 28 13.91 -3.25 -8.64
CA ARG A 28 12.91 -3.06 -9.71
C ARG A 28 11.56 -3.55 -9.22
N ILE A 29 10.69 -2.61 -8.88
CA ILE A 29 9.38 -2.86 -8.29
C ILE A 29 8.31 -2.55 -9.33
N LEU A 30 7.48 -3.55 -9.68
CA LEU A 30 6.28 -3.34 -10.48
C LEU A 30 5.08 -3.14 -9.56
N LEU A 31 4.31 -2.08 -9.80
CA LEU A 31 3.08 -1.78 -9.06
C LEU A 31 1.90 -1.84 -10.02
N LEU A 32 0.89 -2.64 -9.68
CA LEU A 32 -0.31 -2.85 -10.49
C LEU A 32 -1.55 -2.45 -9.70
N GLU A 33 -2.44 -1.68 -10.32
CA GLU A 33 -3.75 -1.34 -9.75
C GLU A 33 -4.83 -1.59 -10.80
N ARG A 34 -5.98 -2.13 -10.37
CA ARG A 34 -7.11 -2.39 -11.24
C ARG A 34 -7.95 -1.13 -11.45
N GLY A 35 -8.08 -0.30 -10.41
CA GLY A 35 -8.88 0.92 -10.43
C GLY A 35 -8.24 2.05 -11.25
N ASP A 36 -9.10 2.93 -11.76
CA ASP A 36 -8.68 4.16 -12.42
C ASP A 36 -8.32 5.27 -11.43
N TRP A 37 -7.74 6.34 -11.96
CA TRP A 37 -7.49 7.55 -11.19
C TRP A 37 -8.79 8.20 -10.71
N LEU A 38 -8.85 8.55 -9.43
CA LEU A 38 -9.95 9.36 -8.90
C LEU A 38 -9.93 10.76 -9.51
N PRO A 39 -11.10 11.33 -9.87
CA PRO A 39 -11.19 12.69 -10.37
C PRO A 39 -10.71 13.69 -9.31
N ARG A 40 -10.07 14.77 -9.77
CA ARG A 40 -9.66 15.87 -8.88
C ARG A 40 -10.81 16.86 -8.71
N GLU A 41 -11.64 16.60 -7.71
CA GLU A 41 -12.84 17.41 -7.41
C GLU A 41 -12.95 17.72 -5.91
N PRO A 42 -13.63 18.81 -5.52
CA PRO A 42 -13.75 19.22 -4.12
C PRO A 42 -14.34 18.16 -3.19
N SER A 43 -15.34 17.41 -3.65
CA SER A 43 -16.02 16.36 -2.89
C SER A 43 -15.05 15.27 -2.40
N ASN A 44 -13.94 15.04 -3.09
CA ASN A 44 -12.98 14.00 -2.72
C ASN A 44 -12.10 14.38 -1.53
N TRP A 45 -12.23 15.63 -1.06
CA TRP A 45 -11.55 16.15 0.12
C TRP A 45 -12.51 16.31 1.32
N LEU A 46 -13.81 16.07 1.14
CA LEU A 46 -14.81 16.22 2.18
C LEU A 46 -15.00 14.89 2.92
N ALA A 47 -14.72 14.92 4.23
CA ALA A 47 -14.89 13.75 5.09
C ALA A 47 -16.35 13.26 5.12
N GLN A 48 -17.32 14.17 5.02
CA GLN A 48 -18.74 13.85 4.92
C GLN A 48 -18.99 12.98 3.68
N ASP A 49 -18.67 13.49 2.49
CA ASP A 49 -18.90 12.79 1.22
C ASP A 49 -18.19 11.43 1.16
N VAL A 50 -16.92 11.38 1.60
CA VAL A 50 -16.10 10.17 1.48
C VAL A 50 -16.44 9.11 2.53
N PHE A 51 -16.63 9.50 3.80
CA PHE A 51 -16.75 8.56 4.91
C PHE A 51 -18.17 8.39 5.45
N VAL A 52 -19.02 9.40 5.31
CA VAL A 52 -20.39 9.35 5.84
C VAL A 52 -21.38 8.97 4.74
N ASP A 53 -21.26 9.61 3.59
CA ASP A 53 -22.15 9.36 2.44
C ASP A 53 -21.66 8.19 1.57
N ASN A 54 -20.50 7.59 1.92
CA ASN A 54 -19.90 6.45 1.25
C ASN A 54 -19.74 6.63 -0.27
N ARG A 55 -19.34 7.84 -0.72
CA ARG A 55 -19.08 8.12 -2.15
C ARG A 55 -18.13 7.10 -2.78
N TYR A 56 -17.20 6.56 -2.00
CA TYR A 56 -16.31 5.47 -2.38
C TYR A 56 -16.34 4.36 -1.33
N VAL A 57 -16.50 3.12 -1.78
CA VAL A 57 -16.30 1.94 -0.93
C VAL A 57 -14.97 1.32 -1.32
N VAL A 58 -13.99 1.40 -0.43
CA VAL A 58 -12.63 0.87 -0.64
C VAL A 58 -12.33 -0.15 0.44
N ASP A 59 -12.12 -1.41 0.04
CA ASP A 59 -11.70 -2.49 0.93
C ASP A 59 -10.23 -2.86 0.66
N THR A 60 -9.51 -3.20 1.73
CA THR A 60 -8.12 -3.67 1.71
C THR A 60 -7.99 -5.14 1.29
N SER A 61 -9.11 -5.85 1.12
CA SER A 61 -9.15 -7.26 0.76
C SER A 61 -10.17 -7.51 -0.35
N VAL A 62 -9.87 -8.44 -1.25
CA VAL A 62 -10.87 -9.07 -2.14
C VAL A 62 -11.86 -9.97 -1.38
N PHE A 63 -12.07 -9.75 -0.07
CA PHE A 63 -12.94 -10.52 0.82
C PHE A 63 -13.66 -9.58 1.82
N PRO A 64 -14.98 -9.37 1.67
CA PRO A 64 -15.75 -8.36 2.40
C PRO A 64 -16.30 -8.90 3.73
N SER A 65 -15.43 -9.28 4.66
CA SER A 65 -15.86 -9.93 5.91
C SER A 65 -15.69 -9.10 7.20
N ILE A 66 -15.26 -7.84 7.15
CA ILE A 66 -15.06 -7.05 8.38
C ILE A 66 -15.87 -5.76 8.39
N GLY A 67 -16.97 -5.78 9.15
CA GLY A 67 -17.68 -4.58 9.57
C GLY A 67 -16.97 -3.91 10.74
N THR A 68 -16.94 -2.58 10.73
CA THR A 68 -16.73 -1.65 11.88
C THR A 68 -15.33 -1.22 12.32
N VAL A 69 -14.21 -1.80 11.88
CA VAL A 69 -12.86 -1.25 12.20
C VAL A 69 -12.05 -0.97 10.94
N ASN A 70 -11.48 0.24 10.81
CA ASN A 70 -10.67 0.64 9.66
C ASN A 70 -9.35 -0.16 9.63
N PRO A 71 -9.17 -1.12 8.70
CA PRO A 71 -8.00 -1.99 8.69
C PRO A 71 -6.77 -1.29 8.08
N ALA A 72 -6.87 -0.03 7.63
CA ALA A 72 -5.82 0.64 6.88
C ALA A 72 -4.50 0.72 7.66
N LEU A 73 -4.52 1.13 8.94
CA LEU A 73 -3.31 1.21 9.75
C LEU A 73 -2.68 -0.16 9.98
N THR A 74 -3.50 -1.20 10.18
CA THR A 74 -3.04 -2.58 10.32
C THR A 74 -2.38 -3.07 9.03
N ALA A 75 -2.98 -2.80 7.87
CA ALA A 75 -2.43 -3.14 6.56
C ALA A 75 -1.09 -2.42 6.30
N MET A 76 -1.00 -1.14 6.65
CA MET A 76 0.24 -0.37 6.58
C MET A 76 1.33 -0.96 7.47
N ALA A 77 1.02 -1.21 8.75
CA ALA A 77 1.99 -1.76 9.70
C ALA A 77 2.48 -3.15 9.30
N ASN A 78 1.58 -4.02 8.81
CA ASN A 78 1.97 -5.33 8.28
C ASN A 78 2.87 -5.19 7.04
N SER A 79 2.56 -4.25 6.16
CA SER A 79 3.35 -3.99 4.94
C SER A 79 4.79 -3.58 5.27
N LEU A 80 5.00 -2.78 6.32
CA LEU A 80 6.35 -2.42 6.76
C LEU A 80 7.13 -3.66 7.26
N ARG A 81 6.52 -4.51 8.09
CA ARG A 81 7.16 -5.75 8.57
C ARG A 81 7.52 -6.71 7.43
N VAL A 82 6.64 -6.85 6.45
CA VAL A 82 6.91 -7.62 5.24
C VAL A 82 8.03 -6.97 4.42
N GLY A 83 8.05 -5.64 4.35
CA GLY A 83 9.10 -4.87 3.69
C GLY A 83 10.49 -5.19 4.24
N ASP A 84 10.66 -5.23 5.56
CA ASP A 84 11.94 -5.61 6.18
C ASP A 84 12.40 -7.00 5.73
N HIS A 85 11.50 -7.98 5.78
CA HIS A 85 11.80 -9.35 5.35
C HIS A 85 12.16 -9.43 3.85
N LEU A 86 11.51 -8.63 3.00
CA LEU A 86 11.83 -8.57 1.57
C LEU A 86 13.21 -7.95 1.33
N LEU A 87 13.56 -6.88 2.05
CA LEU A 87 14.87 -6.25 1.94
C LEU A 87 16.00 -7.24 2.29
N GLU A 88 15.85 -7.94 3.41
CA GLU A 88 16.78 -9.00 3.83
C GLU A 88 16.94 -10.09 2.76
N ARG A 89 15.83 -10.64 2.27
CA ARG A 89 15.83 -11.69 1.24
C ARG A 89 16.45 -11.25 -0.08
N LEU A 90 16.30 -9.98 -0.42
CA LEU A 90 16.82 -9.41 -1.66
C LEU A 90 18.24 -8.86 -1.52
N GLY A 91 18.87 -9.00 -0.34
CA GLY A 91 20.22 -8.48 -0.08
C GLY A 91 20.32 -6.96 -0.13
N ALA A 92 19.21 -6.24 0.03
CA ALA A 92 19.20 -4.80 0.26
C ALA A 92 19.27 -4.61 1.77
N GLY A 93 20.35 -4.02 2.29
CA GLY A 93 20.59 -3.88 3.74
C GLY A 93 19.36 -3.39 4.51
N SER A 94 19.10 -3.99 5.68
CA SER A 94 17.99 -3.62 6.57
C SER A 94 18.09 -2.16 7.02
N ARG A 95 16.99 -1.38 6.86
CA ARG A 95 16.92 -0.01 7.41
C ARG A 95 16.79 0.05 8.93
N ALA A 96 16.58 -1.07 9.62
CA ALA A 96 16.63 -1.09 11.08
C ALA A 96 18.01 -0.63 11.60
N ALA A 97 19.08 -0.75 10.79
CA ALA A 97 20.42 -0.27 11.10
C ALA A 97 20.65 1.23 10.79
N ALA A 98 19.76 1.92 10.07
CA ALA A 98 19.96 3.30 9.63
C ALA A 98 19.30 4.36 10.56
N ALA A 99 18.68 3.91 11.65
CA ALA A 99 18.01 4.76 12.64
C ALA A 99 18.67 4.71 14.04
N ALA A 100 19.86 4.11 14.14
CA ALA A 100 20.72 4.09 15.33
C ALA A 100 21.93 5.01 15.11
#